data_AF-A0A2E2Z539-F1
#
_entry.id   AF-A0A2E2Z539-F1
#
_cell.length_a   1.000
_cell.length_b   1.000
_cell.length_c   1.000
_cell.angle_alpha   90.00
_cell.angle_beta   90.00
_cell.angle_gamma   90.00
#
_symmetry.space_group_name_H-M   'P 1'
#
loop_
_entity.id
_entity.type
_entity.pdbx_description
1 polymer ?
#
loop_
_entity_poly.entity_id
_entity_poly.type
_entity_poly.pdbx_seq_one_letter_code
_entity_poly.pdbx_strand_id
1 'polypeptide(L)'
;NVLHYHAYSNVLIHPYGNASLPEEPDLTTYREVGEEMTRYNGYAVGTGYELIGYTVNGDAVDWSYGDQGLIAYVPEVGSSSQGFWPPEDHVEVLCQDQVYPNKIFAFVSGSDYMVGDVNIADDVIEPGGVAILEIEIQNRGLTDSDGPVEVLFQALNSHISLVDSIVVIDEIPTRESEIILIELSISSETVVGTETGLILSVHDNISFQRSDTIRFVVGQPSILFLDGFETGLDNWSIDGDWGLTTASATGDHALTDSPNGDYGSGQTTVAELSVNIGFEFIVHPIIRFKAQWDIEENWDFVRLQAFIPEEGWVSLAGDFTEMGSGQPAQPDGEPGYDGVQIDWIEETIQLDQLNGNNPTAFRFIQTSDNYQEGDGFSIDDFTILGYTQSLQGDFIPDGTVDIIDVLALADLILLDQEPSAYQLFFSDLDNNNVLNVMDLVLLVNIIMGI
;
A
#
# COMPACT_ATOMS: atom_id res chain seq x y z
N ASN A 1 -13.50 31.66 -4.59
CA ASN A 1 -14.09 30.64 -3.69
C ASN A 1 -14.30 31.26 -2.29
N VAL A 2 -15.12 30.68 -1.39
CA VAL A 2 -15.43 31.25 -0.06
C VAL A 2 -15.77 30.17 1.00
N LEU A 3 -15.41 30.39 2.27
CA LEU A 3 -15.82 29.54 3.40
C LEU A 3 -16.73 30.31 4.35
N HIS A 4 -17.85 29.69 4.72
CA HIS A 4 -18.81 30.20 5.70
C HIS A 4 -18.69 29.38 6.98
N TYR A 5 -17.81 29.77 7.90
CA TYR A 5 -17.55 29.01 9.13
C TYR A 5 -18.73 29.00 10.10
N HIS A 6 -19.10 27.80 10.55
CA HIS A 6 -20.13 27.53 11.53
C HIS A 6 -19.61 26.57 12.62
N ALA A 7 -20.43 26.33 13.63
CA ALA A 7 -20.26 25.27 14.60
C ALA A 7 -21.67 24.74 14.93
N TYR A 8 -21.91 23.44 15.05
CA TYR A 8 -20.97 22.32 15.21
C TYR A 8 -21.45 21.13 14.36
N SER A 9 -20.59 20.12 14.16
CA SER A 9 -20.90 18.71 13.79
C SER A 9 -19.68 17.94 13.27
N ASN A 10 -18.51 18.57 13.10
CA ASN A 10 -17.34 18.01 12.43
C ASN A 10 -17.65 17.58 10.99
N VAL A 11 -18.26 18.47 10.22
CA VAL A 11 -18.65 18.21 8.83
C VAL A 11 -18.27 19.39 7.92
N LEU A 12 -18.08 19.11 6.63
CA LEU A 12 -17.83 20.10 5.59
C LEU A 12 -18.97 20.07 4.57
N ILE A 13 -19.85 21.07 4.64
CA ILE A 13 -21.07 21.10 3.84
C ILE A 13 -20.86 21.86 2.54
N HIS A 14 -21.29 21.28 1.42
CA HIS A 14 -21.39 21.93 0.12
C HIS A 14 -22.86 22.16 -0.30
N PRO A 15 -23.15 23.01 -1.31
CA PRO A 15 -24.50 23.20 -1.83
C PRO A 15 -25.11 21.89 -2.39
N TYR A 16 -26.43 21.74 -2.51
CA TYR A 16 -27.45 22.69 -2.11
C TYR A 16 -28.11 22.32 -0.78
N GLY A 17 -28.56 23.33 -0.04
CA GLY A 17 -29.32 23.17 1.19
C GLY A 17 -30.68 22.48 1.01
N ASN A 18 -31.24 22.49 -0.20
CA ASN A 18 -32.55 21.91 -0.51
C ASN A 18 -32.52 20.39 -0.82
N ALA A 19 -31.39 19.71 -0.58
CA ALA A 19 -31.11 18.31 -0.92
C ALA A 19 -30.98 17.99 -2.42
N SER A 20 -30.97 18.99 -3.30
CA SER A 20 -30.47 18.82 -4.66
C SER A 20 -28.95 18.93 -4.69
N LEU A 21 -28.35 18.39 -5.74
CA LEU A 21 -26.91 18.40 -5.94
C LEU A 21 -26.56 19.40 -7.06
N PRO A 22 -25.38 20.06 -6.98
CA PRO A 22 -24.76 20.72 -8.11
C PRO A 22 -24.73 19.82 -9.36
N GLU A 23 -24.80 20.42 -10.54
CA GLU A 23 -24.60 19.68 -11.78
C GLU A 23 -23.12 19.31 -11.95
N GLU A 24 -22.84 18.23 -12.67
CA GLU A 24 -21.47 17.90 -13.04
C GLU A 24 -20.89 18.92 -14.04
N PRO A 25 -19.59 19.26 -13.94
CA PRO A 25 -18.55 18.66 -13.09
C PRO A 25 -18.39 19.28 -11.68
N ASP A 26 -19.25 20.23 -11.29
CA ASP A 26 -19.08 20.97 -10.04
C ASP A 26 -19.32 20.09 -8.82
N LEU A 27 -20.26 19.13 -8.89
CA LEU A 27 -20.45 18.16 -7.80
C LEU A 27 -19.19 17.33 -7.54
N THR A 28 -18.58 16.77 -8.60
CA THR A 28 -17.29 16.07 -8.48
C THR A 28 -16.22 16.99 -7.88
N THR A 29 -16.13 18.24 -8.35
CA THR A 29 -15.20 19.25 -7.80
C THR A 29 -15.43 19.48 -6.31
N TYR A 30 -16.68 19.60 -5.87
CA TYR A 30 -17.03 19.80 -4.46
C TYR A 30 -16.60 18.64 -3.58
N ARG A 31 -16.76 17.41 -4.06
CA ARG A 31 -16.41 16.21 -3.30
C ARG A 31 -14.90 16.04 -3.23
N GLU A 32 -14.19 16.05 -4.35
CA GLU A 32 -12.74 15.85 -4.38
C GLU A 32 -11.97 16.95 -3.64
N VAL A 33 -12.35 18.23 -3.81
CA VAL A 33 -11.72 19.33 -3.06
C VAL A 33 -12.07 19.25 -1.58
N GLY A 34 -13.31 18.86 -1.25
CA GLY A 34 -13.76 18.71 0.12
C GLY A 34 -13.03 17.59 0.85
N GLU A 35 -12.88 16.42 0.21
CA GLU A 35 -12.17 15.26 0.74
C GLU A 35 -10.70 15.58 0.98
N GLU A 36 -10.05 16.25 0.04
CA GLU A 36 -8.69 16.75 0.30
C GLU A 36 -8.70 17.75 1.45
N MET A 37 -9.63 18.71 1.51
CA MET A 37 -9.68 19.66 2.63
C MET A 37 -9.79 18.93 3.98
N THR A 38 -10.51 17.82 4.05
CA THR A 38 -10.80 17.10 5.30
C THR A 38 -9.88 15.91 5.58
N ARG A 39 -8.89 15.64 4.70
CA ARG A 39 -7.96 14.50 4.79
C ARG A 39 -7.41 14.21 6.19
N TYR A 40 -7.09 15.24 6.98
CA TYR A 40 -6.51 15.07 8.31
C TYR A 40 -7.47 15.27 9.49
N ASN A 41 -8.57 16.00 9.30
CA ASN A 41 -9.54 16.21 10.38
C ASN A 41 -10.71 15.24 10.32
N GLY A 42 -10.83 14.44 9.26
CA GLY A 42 -11.83 13.40 9.09
C GLY A 42 -13.26 13.92 8.98
N TYR A 43 -13.46 15.20 8.68
CA TYR A 43 -14.80 15.75 8.53
C TYR A 43 -15.50 15.11 7.32
N ALA A 44 -16.71 14.61 7.52
CA ALA A 44 -17.51 14.10 6.42
C ALA A 44 -17.88 15.24 5.45
N VAL A 45 -17.89 14.95 4.15
CA VAL A 45 -18.14 15.90 3.07
C VAL A 45 -19.46 15.55 2.39
N GLY A 46 -20.31 16.55 2.14
CA GLY A 46 -21.65 16.31 1.63
C GLY A 46 -22.57 17.52 1.75
N THR A 47 -23.83 17.34 1.43
CA THR A 47 -24.88 18.34 1.67
C THR A 47 -25.32 18.35 3.14
N GLY A 48 -25.99 19.43 3.56
CA GLY A 48 -26.60 19.48 4.91
C GLY A 48 -27.64 18.38 5.13
N TYR A 49 -28.31 17.92 4.06
CA TYR A 49 -29.23 16.80 4.14
C TYR A 49 -28.52 15.46 4.32
N GLU A 50 -27.45 15.19 3.57
CA GLU A 50 -26.65 13.95 3.70
C GLU A 50 -26.00 13.84 5.08
N LEU A 51 -25.47 14.95 5.61
CA LEU A 51 -24.63 14.91 6.81
C LEU A 51 -25.38 15.19 8.12
N ILE A 52 -26.39 16.06 8.09
CA ILE A 52 -27.13 16.47 9.30
C ILE A 52 -28.60 16.04 9.26
N GLY A 53 -29.15 15.76 8.09
CA GLY A 53 -30.50 15.19 7.94
C GLY A 53 -31.63 16.21 7.79
N TYR A 54 -31.34 17.49 7.50
CA TYR A 54 -32.36 18.49 7.22
C TYR A 54 -32.01 19.41 6.05
N THR A 55 -33.05 19.96 5.42
CA THR A 55 -32.91 20.91 4.32
C THR A 55 -33.00 22.36 4.81
N VAL A 56 -32.27 23.25 4.17
CA VAL A 56 -32.34 24.71 4.34
C VAL A 56 -32.66 25.41 3.02
N ASN A 57 -33.11 26.66 3.10
CA ASN A 57 -33.31 27.53 1.95
C ASN A 57 -32.87 28.95 2.32
N GLY A 58 -32.05 29.56 1.46
CA GLY A 58 -31.57 30.94 1.63
C GLY A 58 -30.33 31.05 2.51
N ASP A 59 -29.57 29.97 2.66
CA ASP A 59 -28.28 29.98 3.33
C ASP A 59 -27.18 30.53 2.41
N ALA A 60 -26.02 30.86 3.01
CA ALA A 60 -24.97 31.59 2.32
C ALA A 60 -24.23 30.74 1.27
N VAL A 61 -24.16 29.41 1.46
CA VAL A 61 -23.47 28.50 0.53
C VAL A 61 -24.24 28.41 -0.79
N ASP A 62 -25.56 28.24 -0.73
CA ASP A 62 -26.44 28.20 -1.90
C ASP A 62 -26.41 29.50 -2.69
N TRP A 63 -26.41 30.65 -2.02
CA TRP A 63 -26.30 31.94 -2.70
C TRP A 63 -24.91 32.15 -3.33
N SER A 64 -23.84 31.80 -2.61
CA SER A 64 -22.47 31.95 -3.12
C SER A 64 -22.24 31.12 -4.38
N TYR A 65 -22.75 29.90 -4.41
CA TYR A 65 -22.65 29.04 -5.58
C TYR A 65 -23.67 29.43 -6.66
N GLY A 66 -24.96 29.45 -6.33
CA GLY A 66 -26.03 29.60 -7.31
C GLY A 66 -26.15 30.98 -7.96
N ASP A 67 -25.76 32.06 -7.27
CA ASP A 67 -25.86 33.44 -7.80
C ASP A 67 -24.48 34.01 -8.20
N GLN A 68 -23.41 33.64 -7.49
CA GLN A 68 -22.07 34.17 -7.74
C GLN A 68 -21.13 33.19 -8.45
N GLY A 69 -21.52 31.93 -8.66
CA GLY A 69 -20.68 30.91 -9.30
C GLY A 69 -19.42 30.57 -8.51
N LEU A 70 -19.42 30.82 -7.19
CA LEU A 70 -18.26 30.57 -6.34
C LEU A 70 -18.38 29.19 -5.70
N ILE A 71 -17.32 28.38 -5.83
CA ILE A 71 -17.15 27.20 -4.96
C ILE A 71 -17.13 27.67 -3.50
N ALA A 72 -18.06 27.14 -2.71
CA ALA A 72 -18.27 27.54 -1.33
C ALA A 72 -18.57 26.34 -0.42
N TYR A 73 -18.06 26.38 0.81
CA TYR A 73 -18.38 25.39 1.84
C TYR A 73 -18.81 26.04 3.15
N VAL A 74 -19.51 25.26 3.97
CA VAL A 74 -19.79 25.53 5.38
C VAL A 74 -19.05 24.48 6.23
N PRO A 75 -17.88 24.81 6.79
CA PRO A 75 -17.27 23.98 7.82
C PRO A 75 -18.07 24.14 9.13
N GLU A 76 -18.56 23.03 9.67
CA GLU A 76 -19.22 22.95 10.98
C GLU A 76 -18.22 22.45 12.03
N VAL A 77 -17.49 23.38 12.65
CA VAL A 77 -16.33 23.06 13.49
C VAL A 77 -16.75 22.61 14.89
N GLY A 78 -16.14 21.52 15.35
CA GLY A 78 -16.38 20.95 16.68
C GLY A 78 -17.46 19.88 16.67
N SER A 79 -17.34 18.91 17.57
CA SER A 79 -18.25 17.76 17.64
C SER A 79 -19.60 18.13 18.25
N SER A 80 -20.57 17.24 18.08
CA SER A 80 -21.88 17.35 18.75
C SER A 80 -21.79 17.36 20.28
N SER A 81 -20.79 16.70 20.87
CA SER A 81 -20.56 16.73 22.32
C SER A 81 -19.93 18.03 22.81
N GLN A 82 -19.18 18.72 21.95
CA GLN A 82 -18.62 20.04 22.23
C GLN A 82 -19.66 21.16 22.08
N GLY A 83 -20.56 21.03 21.11
CA GLY A 83 -21.61 22.01 20.84
C GLY A 83 -21.07 23.40 20.52
N PHE A 84 -21.85 24.45 20.81
CA PHE A 84 -21.47 25.85 20.51
C PHE A 84 -20.43 26.45 21.47
N TRP A 85 -20.13 25.77 22.58
CA TRP A 85 -19.28 26.27 23.66
C TRP A 85 -18.28 25.20 24.09
N PRO A 86 -17.30 24.85 23.23
CA PRO A 86 -16.27 23.89 23.58
C PRO A 86 -15.49 24.36 24.82
N PRO A 87 -14.89 23.42 25.57
CA PRO A 87 -13.90 23.75 26.60
C PRO A 87 -12.79 24.65 26.06
N GLU A 88 -12.28 25.57 26.88
CA GLU A 88 -11.29 26.56 26.47
C GLU A 88 -10.00 25.92 25.95
N ASP A 89 -9.60 24.79 26.53
CA ASP A 89 -8.44 23.99 26.12
C ASP A 89 -8.63 23.24 24.79
N HIS A 90 -9.85 23.15 24.26
CA HIS A 90 -10.11 22.56 22.94
C HIS A 90 -10.05 23.61 21.81
N VAL A 91 -10.11 24.91 22.11
CA VAL A 91 -10.20 25.97 21.08
C VAL A 91 -8.99 25.98 20.17
N GLU A 92 -7.79 25.84 20.73
CA GLU A 92 -6.55 25.83 19.94
C GLU A 92 -6.49 24.63 18.99
N VAL A 93 -6.84 23.44 19.48
CA VAL A 93 -6.90 22.22 18.67
C VAL A 93 -7.91 22.37 17.52
N LEU A 94 -9.12 22.85 17.83
CA LEU A 94 -10.14 23.09 16.80
C LEU A 94 -9.67 24.08 15.73
N CYS A 95 -8.92 25.12 16.09
CA CYS A 95 -8.34 26.03 15.10
C CYS A 95 -7.20 25.39 14.30
N GLN A 96 -6.35 24.57 14.94
CA GLN A 96 -5.27 23.85 14.28
C GLN A 96 -5.82 22.88 13.22
N ASP A 97 -6.92 22.19 13.51
CA ASP A 97 -7.60 21.27 12.60
C ASP A 97 -8.15 21.95 11.33
N GLN A 98 -8.23 23.29 11.33
CA GLN A 98 -8.69 24.09 10.19
C GLN A 98 -7.54 24.66 9.33
N VAL A 99 -6.27 24.52 9.75
CA VAL A 99 -5.14 25.07 9.00
C VAL A 99 -4.99 24.39 7.65
N TYR A 100 -5.05 23.05 7.61
CA TYR A 100 -4.94 22.30 6.36
C TYR A 100 -6.11 22.56 5.40
N PRO A 101 -7.40 22.44 5.82
CA PRO A 101 -8.53 22.80 4.97
C PRO A 101 -8.41 24.19 4.33
N ASN A 102 -8.08 25.21 5.15
CA ASN A 102 -7.94 26.59 4.66
C ASN A 102 -6.79 26.75 3.66
N LYS A 103 -5.68 26.03 3.88
CA LYS A 103 -4.52 26.05 2.98
C LYS A 103 -4.86 25.44 1.62
N ILE A 104 -5.49 24.27 1.61
CA ILE A 104 -5.94 23.61 0.37
C ILE A 104 -6.93 24.50 -0.37
N PHE A 105 -7.94 25.03 0.32
CA PHE A 105 -8.94 25.88 -0.31
C PHE A 105 -8.33 27.18 -0.87
N ALA A 106 -7.31 27.74 -0.23
CA ALA A 106 -6.58 28.87 -0.76
C ALA A 106 -5.79 28.51 -2.03
N PHE A 107 -5.14 27.34 -2.08
CA PHE A 107 -4.37 26.92 -3.25
C PHE A 107 -5.24 26.65 -4.46
N VAL A 108 -6.33 25.90 -4.31
CA VAL A 108 -7.23 25.59 -5.43
C VAL A 108 -7.97 26.83 -5.97
N SER A 109 -7.84 28.01 -5.35
CA SER A 109 -8.41 29.24 -5.90
C SER A 109 -7.77 29.70 -7.22
N GLY A 110 -6.54 29.23 -7.50
CA GLY A 110 -5.89 29.31 -8.81
C GLY A 110 -5.58 27.91 -9.34
N SER A 111 -4.53 27.77 -10.14
CA SER A 111 -3.94 26.49 -10.52
C SER A 111 -3.21 25.85 -9.32
N ASP A 112 -3.50 24.57 -9.05
CA ASP A 112 -2.87 23.78 -7.99
C ASP A 112 -2.59 22.39 -8.53
N TYR A 113 -1.30 22.05 -8.70
CA TYR A 113 -0.89 20.80 -9.31
C TYR A 113 -0.69 19.69 -8.29
N MET A 114 -1.00 18.47 -8.68
CA MET A 114 -0.63 17.28 -7.93
C MET A 114 -0.14 16.18 -8.88
N VAL A 115 0.65 15.28 -8.32
CA VAL A 115 1.07 14.07 -9.01
C VAL A 115 -0.05 13.06 -8.82
N GLY A 116 -0.64 12.59 -9.92
CA GLY A 116 -1.66 11.56 -9.94
C GLY A 116 -1.02 10.17 -10.02
N ASP A 117 -1.56 9.33 -10.88
CA ASP A 117 -1.05 7.98 -11.07
C ASP A 117 0.38 7.97 -11.65
N VAL A 118 1.20 7.05 -11.16
CA VAL A 118 2.56 6.81 -11.63
C VAL A 118 2.70 5.35 -12.02
N ASN A 119 2.93 5.11 -13.31
CA ASN A 119 3.16 3.79 -13.84
C ASN A 119 4.61 3.64 -14.31
N ILE A 120 5.22 2.51 -13.98
CA ILE A 120 6.52 2.12 -14.50
C ILE A 120 6.26 1.13 -15.63
N ALA A 121 6.76 1.43 -16.83
CA ALA A 121 6.47 0.61 -18.01
C ALA A 121 7.02 -0.83 -17.92
N ASP A 122 8.11 -1.01 -17.16
CA ASP A 122 8.77 -2.29 -16.97
C ASP A 122 8.43 -2.87 -15.58
N ASP A 123 8.02 -4.14 -15.55
CA ASP A 123 7.76 -4.88 -14.30
C ASP A 123 9.01 -5.06 -13.43
N VAL A 124 10.19 -5.06 -14.07
CA VAL A 124 11.49 -5.26 -13.45
C VAL A 124 12.49 -4.26 -14.02
N ILE A 125 13.10 -3.47 -13.14
CA ILE A 125 14.13 -2.49 -13.50
C ILE A 125 15.50 -3.04 -13.13
N GLU A 126 16.26 -3.56 -14.10
CA GLU A 126 17.58 -4.15 -13.82
C GLU A 126 18.70 -3.09 -13.66
N PRO A 127 19.76 -3.39 -12.88
CA PRO A 127 20.98 -2.59 -12.88
C PRO A 127 21.56 -2.40 -14.29
N GLY A 128 21.95 -1.16 -14.63
CA GLY A 128 22.42 -0.82 -15.97
C GLY A 128 21.31 -0.67 -17.03
N GLY A 129 20.06 -0.92 -16.65
CA GLY A 129 18.88 -0.77 -17.50
C GLY A 129 18.40 0.67 -17.64
N VAL A 130 17.28 0.81 -18.33
CA VAL A 130 16.53 2.07 -18.49
C VAL A 130 15.14 1.82 -17.96
N ALA A 131 14.59 2.77 -17.21
CA ALA A 131 13.18 2.76 -16.81
C ALA A 131 12.46 3.94 -17.45
N ILE A 132 11.21 3.70 -17.85
CA ILE A 132 10.31 4.73 -18.37
C ILE A 132 9.17 4.88 -17.37
N LEU A 133 9.05 6.08 -16.79
CA LEU A 133 7.96 6.42 -15.90
C LEU A 133 6.91 7.21 -16.68
N GLU A 134 5.67 6.76 -16.59
CA GLU A 134 4.48 7.47 -17.01
C GLU A 134 3.87 8.14 -15.77
N ILE A 135 3.86 9.48 -15.78
CA ILE A 135 3.48 10.29 -14.62
C ILE A 135 2.29 11.16 -15.03
N GLU A 136 1.18 11.02 -14.31
CA GLU A 136 0.06 11.93 -14.43
C GLU A 136 0.29 13.20 -13.62
N ILE A 137 0.14 14.36 -14.27
CA ILE A 137 0.16 15.67 -13.63
C ILE A 137 -1.24 16.26 -13.73
N GLN A 138 -1.90 16.42 -12.58
CA GLN A 138 -3.27 16.92 -12.51
C GLN A 138 -3.32 18.36 -12.03
N ASN A 139 -4.14 19.21 -12.66
CA ASN A 139 -4.51 20.52 -12.14
C ASN A 139 -5.80 20.40 -11.32
N ARG A 140 -5.67 20.29 -10.00
CA ARG A 140 -6.81 20.33 -9.05
C ARG A 140 -7.36 21.75 -8.86
N GLY A 141 -6.70 22.76 -9.42
CA GLY A 141 -7.12 24.15 -9.31
C GLY A 141 -8.48 24.46 -9.93
N LEU A 142 -9.06 25.59 -9.55
CA LEU A 142 -10.30 26.15 -10.10
C LEU A 142 -10.05 27.10 -11.29
N THR A 143 -8.80 27.19 -11.75
CA THR A 143 -8.42 27.92 -12.96
C THR A 143 -7.46 27.09 -13.80
N ASP A 144 -7.41 27.40 -15.10
CA ASP A 144 -6.40 26.88 -16.01
C ASP A 144 -5.00 27.28 -15.52
N SER A 145 -3.97 26.59 -16.04
CA SER A 145 -2.58 26.95 -15.79
C SER A 145 -2.25 28.37 -16.25
N ASP A 146 -1.50 29.13 -15.46
CA ASP A 146 -1.02 30.46 -15.87
C ASP A 146 0.24 30.34 -16.74
N GLY A 147 0.03 30.06 -18.03
CA GLY A 147 1.11 29.76 -18.98
C GLY A 147 1.64 28.33 -18.83
N PRO A 148 2.83 28.03 -19.37
CA PRO A 148 3.37 26.68 -19.38
C PRO A 148 3.63 26.15 -17.96
N VAL A 149 3.32 24.87 -17.77
CA VAL A 149 3.60 24.13 -16.53
C VAL A 149 4.98 23.50 -16.63
N GLU A 150 5.86 23.84 -15.70
CA GLU A 150 7.21 23.28 -15.59
C GLU A 150 7.24 22.15 -14.55
N VAL A 151 7.62 20.96 -15.01
CA VAL A 151 7.87 19.78 -14.17
C VAL A 151 9.38 19.55 -14.11
N LEU A 152 9.98 19.88 -12.97
CA LEU A 152 11.40 19.75 -12.72
C LEU A 152 11.71 18.42 -12.04
N PHE A 153 12.75 17.73 -12.49
CA PHE A 153 13.16 16.43 -11.97
C PHE A 153 14.54 16.47 -11.32
N GLN A 154 14.67 15.79 -10.19
CA GLN A 154 15.93 15.55 -9.52
C GLN A 154 16.03 14.07 -9.15
N ALA A 155 17.18 13.45 -9.43
CA ALA A 155 17.44 12.09 -8.97
C ALA A 155 17.43 12.03 -7.43
N LEU A 156 16.73 11.04 -6.87
CA LEU A 156 16.63 10.84 -5.43
C LEU A 156 18.00 10.50 -4.81
N ASN A 157 18.83 9.77 -5.55
CA ASN A 157 20.17 9.35 -5.17
C ASN A 157 21.05 9.15 -6.42
N SER A 158 22.30 8.70 -6.22
CA SER A 158 23.29 8.53 -7.31
C SER A 158 23.11 7.26 -8.15
N HIS A 159 22.07 6.46 -7.90
CA HIS A 159 21.84 5.20 -8.63
C HIS A 159 21.16 5.41 -9.98
N ILE A 160 20.56 6.58 -10.20
CA ILE A 160 19.94 6.93 -11.48
C ILE A 160 20.57 8.18 -12.09
N SER A 161 20.44 8.28 -13.41
CA SER A 161 20.75 9.48 -14.18
C SER A 161 19.58 9.83 -15.07
N LEU A 162 19.28 11.12 -15.15
CA LEU A 162 18.16 11.66 -15.93
C LEU A 162 18.68 12.16 -17.28
N VAL A 163 17.96 11.84 -18.35
CA VAL A 163 18.23 12.41 -19.69
C VAL A 163 17.79 13.87 -19.72
N ASP A 164 16.55 14.11 -19.25
CA ASP A 164 15.94 15.43 -19.14
C ASP A 164 15.66 15.74 -17.65
N SER A 165 16.03 16.94 -17.20
CA SER A 165 15.73 17.40 -15.84
C SER A 165 14.50 18.29 -15.77
N ILE A 166 13.83 18.52 -16.90
CA ILE A 166 12.63 19.34 -17.01
C ILE A 166 11.75 18.86 -18.16
N VAL A 167 10.45 18.78 -17.91
CA VAL A 167 9.41 18.67 -18.94
C VAL A 167 8.52 19.90 -18.83
N VAL A 168 8.17 20.48 -19.98
CA VAL A 168 7.30 21.66 -20.07
C VAL A 168 6.02 21.27 -20.79
N ILE A 169 4.89 21.49 -20.14
CA ILE A 169 3.54 21.25 -20.67
C ILE A 169 2.95 22.62 -21.03
N ASP A 170 2.39 22.76 -22.23
CA ASP A 170 1.94 24.07 -22.75
C ASP A 170 0.83 24.69 -21.90
N GLU A 171 -0.15 23.88 -21.50
CA GLU A 171 -1.30 24.25 -20.68
C GLU A 171 -1.88 22.98 -20.04
N ILE A 172 -2.35 23.08 -18.79
CA ILE A 172 -3.22 22.06 -18.17
C ILE A 172 -4.50 22.78 -17.73
N PRO A 173 -5.65 22.55 -18.40
CA PRO A 173 -6.90 23.17 -18.03
C PRO A 173 -7.33 22.85 -16.60
N THR A 174 -8.22 23.68 -16.05
CA THR A 174 -8.79 23.44 -14.72
C THR A 174 -9.42 22.05 -14.64
N ARG A 175 -9.10 21.31 -13.57
CA ARG A 175 -9.64 19.97 -13.29
C ARG A 175 -9.26 18.90 -14.32
N GLU A 176 -8.30 19.16 -15.20
CA GLU A 176 -7.77 18.18 -16.16
C GLU A 176 -6.39 17.67 -15.73
N SER A 177 -5.91 16.62 -16.41
CA SER A 177 -4.60 16.03 -16.22
C SER A 177 -3.87 15.85 -17.55
N GLU A 178 -2.54 15.80 -17.46
CA GLU A 178 -1.65 15.52 -18.58
C GLU A 178 -0.66 14.43 -18.18
N ILE A 179 -0.43 13.50 -19.10
CA ILE A 179 0.52 12.40 -18.90
C ILE A 179 1.85 12.77 -19.53
N ILE A 180 2.92 12.67 -18.74
CA ILE A 180 4.28 12.86 -19.21
C ILE A 180 5.09 11.58 -19.06
N LEU A 181 6.06 11.41 -19.96
CA LEU A 181 7.00 10.29 -19.93
C LEU A 181 8.39 10.81 -19.56
N ILE A 182 9.03 10.17 -18.60
CA ILE A 182 10.41 10.45 -18.24
C ILE A 182 11.26 9.17 -18.32
N GLU A 183 12.38 9.28 -19.02
CA GLU A 183 13.35 8.20 -19.15
C GLU A 183 14.51 8.42 -18.17
N LEU A 184 14.85 7.37 -17.44
CA LEU A 184 15.97 7.35 -16.51
C LEU A 184 16.86 6.14 -16.76
N SER A 185 18.18 6.33 -16.67
CA SER A 185 19.17 5.25 -16.77
C SER A 185 19.65 4.84 -15.39
N ILE A 186 19.64 3.54 -15.11
CA ILE A 186 20.11 2.95 -13.86
C ILE A 186 21.61 2.67 -13.96
N SER A 187 22.37 2.98 -12.92
CA SER A 187 23.78 2.60 -12.84
C SER A 187 23.95 1.08 -12.87
N SER A 188 24.93 0.58 -13.63
CA SER A 188 25.31 -0.84 -13.63
C SER A 188 25.90 -1.32 -12.30
N GLU A 189 26.34 -0.38 -11.46
CA GLU A 189 26.88 -0.66 -10.13
C GLU A 189 25.80 -0.68 -9.04
N THR A 190 24.53 -0.48 -9.41
CA THR A 190 23.43 -0.54 -8.45
C THR A 190 23.20 -1.98 -8.01
N VAL A 191 23.20 -2.20 -6.70
CA VAL A 191 22.92 -3.51 -6.11
C VAL A 191 21.42 -3.78 -6.19
N VAL A 192 21.04 -5.01 -6.53
CA VAL A 192 19.66 -5.47 -6.51
C VAL A 192 19.02 -5.25 -5.12
N GLY A 193 17.78 -4.80 -5.08
CA GLY A 193 17.08 -4.38 -3.87
C GLY A 193 17.34 -2.94 -3.43
N THR A 194 18.12 -2.16 -4.19
CA THR A 194 18.34 -0.74 -3.87
C THR A 194 17.10 0.09 -4.22
N GLU A 195 16.56 0.81 -3.24
CA GLU A 195 15.55 1.83 -3.49
C GLU A 195 16.16 3.06 -4.18
N THR A 196 15.50 3.52 -5.24
CA THR A 196 15.83 4.76 -5.93
C THR A 196 14.55 5.42 -6.45
N GLY A 197 14.70 6.46 -7.27
CA GLY A 197 13.58 7.19 -7.83
C GLY A 197 13.93 8.64 -8.06
N LEU A 198 12.90 9.48 -8.12
CA LEU A 198 13.05 10.89 -8.44
C LEU A 198 12.18 11.76 -7.54
N ILE A 199 12.68 12.97 -7.31
CA ILE A 199 11.93 14.06 -6.71
C ILE A 199 11.48 14.93 -7.88
N LEU A 200 10.17 15.13 -8.02
CA LEU A 200 9.62 16.06 -9.00
C LEU A 200 9.06 17.28 -8.31
N SER A 201 9.09 18.41 -9.02
CA SER A 201 8.37 19.61 -8.60
C SER A 201 7.64 20.26 -9.75
N VAL A 202 6.39 20.65 -9.51
CA VAL A 202 5.45 21.13 -10.53
C VAL A 202 5.01 22.54 -10.17
N HIS A 203 5.06 23.45 -11.15
CA HIS A 203 4.54 24.80 -11.01
C HIS A 203 4.28 25.45 -12.38
N ASP A 204 3.43 26.47 -12.39
CA ASP A 204 3.38 27.47 -13.46
C ASP A 204 3.93 28.82 -12.96
N ASN A 205 3.60 29.92 -13.65
CA ASN A 205 4.09 31.25 -13.30
C ASN A 205 3.61 31.79 -11.94
N ILE A 206 2.48 31.33 -11.42
CA ILE A 206 1.87 31.86 -10.18
C ILE A 206 1.52 30.79 -9.14
N SER A 207 1.46 29.53 -9.55
CA SER A 207 1.06 28.43 -8.68
C SER A 207 2.07 28.22 -7.57
N PHE A 208 1.63 27.62 -6.47
CA PHE A 208 2.54 27.12 -5.46
C PHE A 208 3.37 25.98 -6.06
N GLN A 209 4.70 25.99 -5.84
CA GLN A 209 5.56 24.89 -6.28
C GLN A 209 5.30 23.67 -5.40
N ARG A 210 4.72 22.64 -6.01
CA ARG A 210 4.44 21.36 -5.36
C ARG A 210 5.61 20.43 -5.60
N SER A 211 5.92 19.57 -4.63
CA SER A 211 6.98 18.58 -4.79
C SER A 211 6.50 17.25 -4.27
N ASP A 212 6.87 16.20 -5.00
CA ASP A 212 6.59 14.83 -4.64
C ASP A 212 7.81 13.94 -4.91
N THR A 213 7.80 12.73 -4.38
CA THR A 213 8.87 11.75 -4.56
C THR A 213 8.29 10.44 -5.07
N ILE A 214 8.73 10.04 -6.26
CA ILE A 214 8.46 8.72 -6.83
C ILE A 214 9.60 7.80 -6.41
N ARG A 215 9.28 6.61 -5.89
CA ARG A 215 10.24 5.60 -5.43
C ARG A 215 9.96 4.26 -6.11
N PHE A 216 11.02 3.52 -6.38
CA PHE A 216 10.97 2.14 -6.85
C PHE A 216 12.24 1.40 -6.47
N VAL A 217 12.21 0.07 -6.54
CA VAL A 217 13.34 -0.79 -6.20
C VAL A 217 13.96 -1.35 -7.48
N VAL A 218 15.29 -1.40 -7.53
CA VAL A 218 16.05 -1.93 -8.67
C VAL A 218 16.28 -3.44 -8.52
N GLY A 219 16.05 -4.19 -9.60
CA GLY A 219 16.30 -5.62 -9.76
C GLY A 219 15.02 -6.45 -9.75
N GLN A 220 15.17 -7.76 -9.90
CA GLN A 220 14.08 -8.72 -9.73
C GLN A 220 14.07 -9.28 -8.30
N PRO A 221 12.91 -9.35 -7.61
CA PRO A 221 12.83 -10.04 -6.34
C PRO A 221 12.95 -11.55 -6.51
N SER A 222 13.62 -12.20 -5.56
CA SER A 222 13.73 -13.66 -5.47
C SER A 222 12.51 -14.24 -4.77
N ILE A 223 12.06 -15.42 -5.23
CA ILE A 223 11.03 -16.20 -4.54
C ILE A 223 11.68 -16.93 -3.37
N LEU A 224 11.24 -16.62 -2.16
CA LEU A 224 11.73 -17.18 -0.90
C LEU A 224 10.86 -18.34 -0.42
N PHE A 225 9.57 -18.28 -0.71
CA PHE A 225 8.60 -19.32 -0.44
C PHE A 225 7.46 -19.22 -1.45
N LEU A 226 6.91 -20.36 -1.87
CA LEU A 226 5.72 -20.43 -2.73
C LEU A 226 4.92 -21.69 -2.33
N ASP A 227 3.64 -21.51 -2.09
CA ASP A 227 2.68 -22.60 -1.94
C ASP A 227 1.40 -22.27 -2.73
N GLY A 228 1.18 -23.02 -3.81
CA GLY A 228 -0.05 -22.98 -4.60
C GLY A 228 -1.06 -24.05 -4.17
N PHE A 229 -0.85 -24.72 -3.02
CA PHE A 229 -1.78 -25.69 -2.42
C PHE A 229 -2.07 -26.98 -3.23
N GLU A 230 -1.45 -27.14 -4.40
CA GLU A 230 -1.59 -28.31 -5.29
C GLU A 230 -1.05 -29.63 -4.69
N THR A 231 -0.13 -29.53 -3.72
CA THR A 231 0.48 -30.68 -3.06
C THR A 231 -0.08 -30.97 -1.68
N GLY A 232 -1.18 -30.32 -1.30
CA GLY A 232 -1.79 -30.45 0.02
C GLY A 232 -1.39 -29.33 0.98
N LEU A 233 -1.53 -29.61 2.28
CA LEU A 233 -1.32 -28.62 3.36
C LEU A 233 -0.11 -28.96 4.23
N ASP A 234 0.88 -29.68 3.71
CA ASP A 234 2.03 -30.15 4.50
C ASP A 234 2.85 -29.01 5.13
N ASN A 235 2.83 -27.81 4.53
CA ASN A 235 3.48 -26.60 5.05
C ASN A 235 2.64 -25.86 6.10
N TRP A 236 1.33 -26.17 6.20
CA TRP A 236 0.36 -25.40 6.98
C TRP A 236 -0.18 -26.23 8.14
N SER A 237 -0.09 -25.69 9.35
CA SER A 237 -0.74 -26.22 10.54
C SER A 237 -2.13 -25.61 10.66
N ILE A 238 -3.16 -26.44 10.57
CA ILE A 238 -4.55 -26.01 10.64
C ILE A 238 -5.14 -26.24 12.04
N ASP A 239 -5.80 -25.21 12.58
CA ASP A 239 -6.68 -25.29 13.75
C ASP A 239 -8.08 -24.77 13.39
N GLY A 240 -9.10 -25.62 13.49
CA GLY A 240 -10.45 -25.32 13.02
C GLY A 240 -10.71 -25.79 11.59
N ASP A 241 -11.51 -25.02 10.85
CA ASP A 241 -12.17 -25.49 9.62
C ASP A 241 -11.40 -25.23 8.30
N TRP A 242 -10.22 -24.60 8.36
CA TRP A 242 -9.43 -24.36 7.15
C TRP A 242 -9.11 -25.65 6.38
N GLY A 243 -9.10 -25.58 5.06
CA GLY A 243 -8.82 -26.74 4.21
C GLY A 243 -8.79 -26.42 2.73
N LEU A 244 -8.57 -27.46 1.92
CA LEU A 244 -8.50 -27.31 0.46
C LEU A 244 -9.88 -27.18 -0.16
N THR A 245 -10.00 -26.29 -1.14
CA THR A 245 -11.13 -26.18 -2.07
C THR A 245 -10.68 -26.46 -3.50
N THR A 246 -11.66 -26.61 -4.40
CA THR A 246 -11.44 -26.69 -5.87
C THR A 246 -11.83 -25.41 -6.60
N ALA A 247 -12.36 -24.42 -5.86
CA ALA A 247 -12.49 -23.05 -6.35
C ALA A 247 -11.15 -22.36 -6.16
N SER A 248 -10.26 -22.48 -7.14
CA SER A 248 -8.91 -21.90 -7.12
C SER A 248 -8.75 -20.81 -8.18
N ALA A 249 -7.75 -19.96 -7.98
CA ALA A 249 -7.39 -18.92 -8.94
C ALA A 249 -6.46 -19.49 -10.03
N THR A 250 -5.55 -20.36 -9.61
CA THR A 250 -4.60 -21.10 -10.43
C THR A 250 -4.72 -22.59 -10.10
N GLY A 251 -4.35 -23.47 -11.04
CA GLY A 251 -4.29 -24.91 -10.76
C GLY A 251 -5.66 -25.53 -10.43
N ASP A 252 -5.66 -26.51 -9.54
CA ASP A 252 -6.83 -27.31 -9.13
C ASP A 252 -7.24 -27.07 -7.67
N HIS A 253 -6.36 -26.48 -6.84
CA HIS A 253 -6.56 -26.36 -5.40
C HIS A 253 -6.21 -24.97 -4.86
N ALA A 254 -6.96 -24.54 -3.83
CA ALA A 254 -6.71 -23.33 -3.05
C ALA A 254 -7.00 -23.61 -1.58
N LEU A 255 -6.50 -22.78 -0.67
CA LEU A 255 -6.79 -22.86 0.76
C LEU A 255 -7.98 -21.94 1.09
N THR A 256 -8.93 -22.43 1.88
CA THR A 256 -10.08 -21.65 2.36
C THR A 256 -10.34 -21.96 3.83
N ASP A 257 -10.92 -21.01 4.57
CA ASP A 257 -11.37 -21.20 5.95
C ASP A 257 -12.65 -22.07 6.08
N SER A 258 -13.32 -22.32 4.95
CA SER A 258 -14.69 -22.86 4.88
C SER A 258 -14.88 -23.83 3.69
N PRO A 259 -14.06 -24.89 3.57
CA PRO A 259 -14.04 -25.80 2.42
C PRO A 259 -15.31 -26.64 2.23
N ASN A 260 -16.24 -26.60 3.19
CA ASN A 260 -17.46 -27.41 3.18
C ASN A 260 -18.75 -26.57 3.10
N GLY A 261 -18.65 -25.31 2.63
CA GLY A 261 -19.69 -24.29 2.66
C GLY A 261 -19.43 -23.26 3.76
N ASP A 262 -20.36 -22.33 3.97
CA ASP A 262 -20.21 -21.14 4.81
C ASP A 262 -19.47 -21.38 6.13
N TYR A 263 -18.64 -20.40 6.53
CA TYR A 263 -17.89 -20.47 7.79
C TYR A 263 -18.80 -20.58 9.01
N GLY A 264 -18.28 -21.08 10.14
CA GLY A 264 -19.06 -21.29 11.35
C GLY A 264 -19.30 -20.02 12.17
N SER A 265 -20.43 -19.97 12.87
CA SER A 265 -20.78 -18.90 13.81
C SER A 265 -19.94 -18.95 15.09
N GLY A 266 -19.45 -17.82 15.57
CA GLY A 266 -18.86 -17.65 16.90
C GLY A 266 -17.51 -18.35 17.04
N GLN A 267 -16.75 -18.45 15.96
CA GLN A 267 -15.55 -19.28 15.89
C GLN A 267 -14.26 -18.47 15.80
N THR A 268 -13.16 -19.17 16.00
CA THR A 268 -11.82 -18.69 15.71
C THR A 268 -11.04 -19.83 15.09
N THR A 269 -10.67 -19.71 13.82
CA THR A 269 -9.96 -20.75 13.08
C THR A 269 -8.67 -20.16 12.51
N VAL A 270 -7.65 -21.00 12.35
CA VAL A 270 -6.30 -20.58 11.98
C VAL A 270 -5.68 -21.53 10.95
N ALA A 271 -5.04 -20.96 9.95
CA ALA A 271 -4.05 -21.65 9.12
C ALA A 271 -2.68 -21.00 9.35
N GLU A 272 -1.74 -21.74 9.93
CA GLU A 272 -0.42 -21.24 10.33
C GLU A 272 0.70 -21.84 9.49
N LEU A 273 1.56 -20.99 8.94
CA LEU A 273 2.78 -21.33 8.22
C LEU A 273 3.99 -20.96 9.08
N SER A 274 4.76 -21.96 9.51
CA SER A 274 6.08 -21.72 10.10
C SER A 274 7.11 -21.49 9.01
N VAL A 275 7.90 -20.42 9.13
CA VAL A 275 8.95 -20.10 8.15
C VAL A 275 10.32 -20.08 8.81
N ASN A 276 11.33 -20.55 8.07
CA ASN A 276 12.73 -20.42 8.45
C ASN A 276 13.47 -19.65 7.36
N ILE A 277 13.11 -18.39 7.19
CA ILE A 277 13.68 -17.49 6.19
C ILE A 277 14.62 -16.52 6.91
N GLY A 278 15.85 -16.37 6.42
CA GLY A 278 16.82 -15.39 6.90
C GLY A 278 16.48 -13.96 6.46
N PHE A 279 15.39 -13.39 6.99
CA PHE A 279 14.91 -12.05 6.65
C PHE A 279 15.96 -10.95 6.86
N GLU A 280 16.96 -11.17 7.72
CA GLU A 280 18.10 -10.26 7.90
C GLU A 280 18.98 -10.08 6.65
N PHE A 281 18.89 -10.99 5.67
CA PHE A 281 19.63 -10.95 4.40
C PHE A 281 18.76 -10.54 3.21
N ILE A 282 17.51 -10.16 3.49
CA ILE A 282 16.50 -9.80 2.49
C ILE A 282 16.12 -8.34 2.69
N VAL A 283 16.09 -7.59 1.59
CA VAL A 283 15.64 -6.20 1.57
C VAL A 283 14.31 -6.13 0.82
N HIS A 284 13.41 -5.24 1.28
CA HIS A 284 12.01 -5.14 0.84
C HIS A 284 11.30 -6.51 0.73
N PRO A 285 11.20 -7.28 1.83
CA PRO A 285 10.41 -8.51 1.83
C PRO A 285 8.92 -8.20 1.64
N ILE A 286 8.24 -9.00 0.82
CA ILE A 286 6.85 -8.82 0.42
C ILE A 286 6.13 -10.17 0.47
N ILE A 287 4.87 -10.18 0.86
CA ILE A 287 3.97 -11.32 0.65
C ILE A 287 3.00 -10.97 -0.47
N ARG A 288 2.78 -11.91 -1.39
CA ARG A 288 1.72 -11.85 -2.40
C ARG A 288 0.89 -13.12 -2.36
N PHE A 289 -0.41 -12.98 -2.56
CA PHE A 289 -1.32 -14.10 -2.75
C PHE A 289 -2.55 -13.63 -3.51
N LYS A 290 -3.23 -14.57 -4.17
CA LYS A 290 -4.54 -14.29 -4.74
C LYS A 290 -5.61 -14.53 -3.68
N ALA A 291 -6.62 -13.67 -3.64
CA ALA A 291 -7.71 -13.80 -2.68
C ALA A 291 -9.08 -13.48 -3.28
N GLN A 292 -10.11 -14.11 -2.73
CA GLN A 292 -11.52 -13.76 -2.87
C GLN A 292 -12.21 -14.05 -1.53
N TRP A 293 -13.28 -13.32 -1.22
CA TRP A 293 -13.98 -13.50 0.05
C TRP A 293 -15.44 -13.05 0.08
N ASP A 294 -16.20 -13.62 1.02
CA ASP A 294 -17.55 -13.22 1.41
C ASP A 294 -17.67 -13.36 2.93
N ILE A 295 -17.51 -12.24 3.64
CA ILE A 295 -17.42 -12.11 5.10
C ILE A 295 -18.41 -11.01 5.55
N GLU A 296 -19.10 -11.21 6.68
CA GLU A 296 -20.02 -10.20 7.21
C GLU A 296 -19.31 -8.86 7.50
N GLU A 297 -19.65 -7.85 6.71
CA GLU A 297 -19.11 -6.49 6.81
C GLU A 297 -19.34 -5.88 8.20
N ASN A 298 -18.26 -5.37 8.82
CA ASN A 298 -18.23 -4.77 10.15
C ASN A 298 -18.43 -5.72 11.36
N TRP A 299 -18.53 -7.04 11.16
CA TRP A 299 -18.81 -7.99 12.26
C TRP A 299 -17.84 -9.14 12.30
N ASP A 300 -17.56 -9.74 11.15
CA ASP A 300 -16.64 -10.86 10.99
C ASP A 300 -15.34 -10.40 10.35
N PHE A 301 -14.27 -11.19 10.50
CA PHE A 301 -12.97 -10.75 10.01
C PHE A 301 -12.00 -11.88 9.72
N VAL A 302 -11.20 -11.69 8.67
CA VAL A 302 -9.98 -12.46 8.43
C VAL A 302 -8.78 -11.54 8.49
N ARG A 303 -7.71 -11.98 9.16
CA ARG A 303 -6.46 -11.21 9.26
C ARG A 303 -5.29 -12.10 8.85
N LEU A 304 -4.37 -11.56 8.06
CA LEU A 304 -3.03 -12.12 7.92
C LEU A 304 -2.15 -11.54 9.02
N GLN A 305 -1.49 -12.40 9.80
CA GLN A 305 -0.64 -11.99 10.90
C GLN A 305 0.76 -12.58 10.76
N ALA A 306 1.77 -11.84 11.22
CA ALA A 306 3.13 -12.31 11.38
C ALA A 306 3.44 -12.56 12.85
N PHE A 307 4.14 -13.65 13.17
CA PHE A 307 4.65 -13.91 14.51
C PHE A 307 6.06 -13.37 14.65
N ILE A 308 6.22 -12.42 15.57
CA ILE A 308 7.51 -11.85 15.96
C ILE A 308 7.85 -12.41 17.35
N PRO A 309 8.98 -13.12 17.55
CA PRO A 309 9.26 -13.83 18.80
C PRO A 309 9.13 -13.00 20.10
N GLU A 310 9.44 -11.71 20.06
CA GLU A 310 9.37 -10.82 21.23
C GLU A 310 8.08 -10.00 21.32
N GLU A 311 7.29 -9.90 20.25
CA GLU A 311 6.07 -9.06 20.19
C GLU A 311 4.78 -9.90 20.10
N GLY A 312 4.86 -11.15 19.63
CA GLY A 312 3.72 -12.01 19.37
C GLY A 312 3.17 -11.84 17.96
N TRP A 313 1.86 -12.05 17.80
CA TRP A 313 1.18 -11.92 16.52
C TRP A 313 0.82 -10.46 16.24
N VAL A 314 1.22 -9.98 15.06
CA VAL A 314 0.93 -8.63 14.58
C VAL A 314 0.15 -8.75 13.26
N SER A 315 -0.99 -8.06 13.17
CA SER A 315 -1.81 -8.01 11.96
C SER A 315 -1.14 -7.12 10.90
N LEU A 316 -1.06 -7.64 9.67
CA LEU A 316 -0.38 -6.99 8.55
C LEU A 316 -1.39 -6.25 7.68
N ALA A 317 -1.06 -5.01 7.30
CA ALA A 317 -1.82 -4.24 6.33
C ALA A 317 -1.39 -4.58 4.90
N GLY A 318 -2.37 -4.62 3.99
CA GLY A 318 -2.22 -4.80 2.55
C GLY A 318 -2.98 -3.76 1.74
N ASP A 319 -2.98 -3.95 0.42
CA ASP A 319 -3.64 -3.06 -0.53
C ASP A 319 -5.18 -3.13 -0.41
N PHE A 320 -5.73 -4.29 0.02
CA PHE A 320 -7.18 -4.50 0.17
C PHE A 320 -7.64 -4.68 1.61
N THR A 321 -6.77 -4.43 2.60
CA THR A 321 -7.18 -4.51 4.01
C THR A 321 -7.90 -3.24 4.48
N GLU A 322 -8.92 -3.42 5.30
CA GLU A 322 -9.60 -2.34 6.01
C GLU A 322 -9.34 -2.41 7.52
N MET A 323 -9.56 -1.29 8.22
CA MET A 323 -9.38 -1.21 9.67
C MET A 323 -10.60 -1.79 10.38
N GLY A 324 -10.37 -2.68 11.34
CA GLY A 324 -11.45 -3.29 12.07
C GLY A 324 -12.35 -2.31 12.82
N SER A 325 -13.67 -2.57 12.82
CA SER A 325 -14.71 -1.68 13.38
C SER A 325 -14.75 -1.60 14.91
N GLY A 326 -14.01 -2.47 15.60
CA GLY A 326 -14.02 -2.60 17.06
C GLY A 326 -15.05 -3.57 17.63
N GLN A 327 -15.73 -4.36 16.78
CA GLN A 327 -16.54 -5.49 17.23
C GLN A 327 -15.68 -6.61 17.84
N PRO A 328 -16.25 -7.53 18.65
CA PRO A 328 -15.48 -8.60 19.29
C PRO A 328 -14.68 -9.51 18.34
N ALA A 329 -15.21 -9.79 17.14
CA ALA A 329 -14.52 -10.55 16.10
C ALA A 329 -13.71 -9.66 15.14
N GLN A 330 -13.81 -8.33 15.27
CA GLN A 330 -13.12 -7.36 14.43
C GLN A 330 -12.43 -6.28 15.29
N PRO A 331 -11.25 -6.59 15.86
CA PRO A 331 -10.53 -5.69 16.77
C PRO A 331 -10.29 -4.31 16.16
N ASP A 332 -10.51 -3.27 16.97
CA ASP A 332 -10.39 -1.87 16.57
C ASP A 332 -8.96 -1.54 16.12
N GLY A 333 -8.83 -1.01 14.91
CA GLY A 333 -7.55 -0.55 14.34
C GLY A 333 -6.59 -1.67 13.90
N GLU A 334 -7.02 -2.93 13.88
CA GLU A 334 -6.25 -4.00 13.23
C GLU A 334 -6.65 -4.13 11.75
N PRO A 335 -5.69 -4.23 10.81
CA PRO A 335 -5.98 -4.46 9.40
C PRO A 335 -6.44 -5.90 9.14
N GLY A 336 -7.39 -6.05 8.21
CA GLY A 336 -7.89 -7.35 7.74
C GLY A 336 -8.96 -7.20 6.68
N TYR A 337 -9.73 -8.26 6.46
CA TYR A 337 -10.73 -8.37 5.39
C TYR A 337 -12.12 -8.65 5.96
N ASP A 338 -13.10 -7.88 5.49
CA ASP A 338 -14.54 -8.12 5.60
C ASP A 338 -15.23 -7.73 4.29
N GLY A 339 -16.57 -7.86 4.25
CA GLY A 339 -17.34 -7.55 3.04
C GLY A 339 -17.20 -8.61 1.97
N VAL A 340 -17.41 -8.21 0.71
CA VAL A 340 -17.51 -9.14 -0.42
C VAL A 340 -16.56 -8.75 -1.55
N GLN A 341 -15.67 -9.67 -1.92
CA GLN A 341 -14.80 -9.62 -3.08
C GLN A 341 -15.01 -10.87 -3.93
N ILE A 342 -15.78 -10.72 -5.02
CA ILE A 342 -16.23 -11.84 -5.87
C ILE A 342 -15.14 -12.32 -6.83
N ASP A 343 -14.40 -11.38 -7.42
CA ASP A 343 -13.35 -11.71 -8.38
C ASP A 343 -12.03 -11.92 -7.62
N TRP A 344 -11.24 -12.90 -8.04
CA TRP A 344 -9.88 -13.09 -7.52
C TRP A 344 -9.03 -11.84 -7.79
N ILE A 345 -8.50 -11.24 -6.73
CA ILE A 345 -7.53 -10.15 -6.78
C ILE A 345 -6.14 -10.66 -6.38
N GLU A 346 -5.09 -9.90 -6.68
CA GLU A 346 -3.74 -10.15 -6.17
C GLU A 346 -3.46 -9.15 -5.04
N GLU A 347 -3.32 -9.66 -3.82
CA GLU A 347 -3.02 -8.88 -2.63
C GLU A 347 -1.49 -8.77 -2.45
N THR A 348 -1.02 -7.61 -2.00
CA THR A 348 0.38 -7.32 -1.72
C THR A 348 0.56 -6.75 -0.31
N ILE A 349 1.40 -7.42 0.49
CA ILE A 349 1.69 -7.05 1.87
C ILE A 349 3.18 -6.71 1.98
N GLN A 350 3.50 -5.45 2.24
CA GLN A 350 4.87 -5.00 2.45
C GLN A 350 5.32 -5.36 3.88
N LEU A 351 6.39 -6.12 4.06
CA LEU A 351 6.85 -6.52 5.40
C LEU A 351 7.78 -5.48 6.06
N ASP A 352 8.12 -4.39 5.37
CA ASP A 352 8.82 -3.25 5.97
C ASP A 352 8.03 -2.58 7.10
N GLN A 353 6.70 -2.74 7.12
CA GLN A 353 5.82 -2.36 8.23
C GLN A 353 6.21 -3.00 9.58
N LEU A 354 6.97 -4.09 9.56
CA LEU A 354 7.52 -4.73 10.75
C LEU A 354 8.76 -4.01 11.32
N ASN A 355 9.20 -2.90 10.71
CA ASN A 355 10.29 -2.04 11.17
C ASN A 355 11.62 -2.77 11.41
N GLY A 356 11.91 -3.78 10.58
CA GLY A 356 13.12 -4.60 10.66
C GLY A 356 13.06 -5.76 11.65
N ASN A 357 11.91 -6.02 12.28
CA ASN A 357 11.67 -7.25 13.02
C ASN A 357 11.50 -8.44 12.05
N ASN A 358 12.18 -9.56 12.33
CA ASN A 358 12.14 -10.75 11.49
C ASN A 358 11.04 -11.71 11.97
N PRO A 359 10.00 -11.98 11.15
CA PRO A 359 8.95 -12.92 11.52
C PRO A 359 9.43 -14.37 11.37
N THR A 360 8.91 -15.26 12.22
CA THR A 360 9.21 -16.71 12.17
C THR A 360 8.00 -17.56 11.80
N ALA A 361 6.81 -16.96 11.70
CA ALA A 361 5.62 -17.62 11.21
C ALA A 361 4.64 -16.58 10.65
N PHE A 362 3.75 -17.04 9.79
CA PHE A 362 2.59 -16.29 9.32
C PHE A 362 1.33 -17.10 9.61
N ARG A 363 0.20 -16.43 9.81
CA ARG A 363 -1.09 -17.13 9.88
C ARG A 363 -2.21 -16.32 9.28
N PHE A 364 -3.15 -17.01 8.68
CA PHE A 364 -4.49 -16.49 8.50
C PHE A 364 -5.32 -16.87 9.72
N ILE A 365 -6.01 -15.89 10.30
CA ILE A 365 -6.94 -16.10 11.41
C ILE A 365 -8.31 -15.57 11.00
N GLN A 366 -9.31 -16.44 11.05
CA GLN A 366 -10.71 -16.05 10.90
C GLN A 366 -11.36 -15.97 12.28
N THR A 367 -12.18 -14.95 12.48
CA THR A 367 -12.99 -14.76 13.68
C THR A 367 -14.40 -14.33 13.29
N SER A 368 -15.41 -14.97 13.87
CA SER A 368 -16.81 -14.63 13.62
C SER A 368 -17.65 -14.40 14.87
N ASP A 369 -18.71 -13.64 14.67
CA ASP A 369 -19.85 -13.39 15.53
C ASP A 369 -20.90 -14.55 15.43
N ASN A 370 -22.02 -14.49 16.14
CA ASN A 370 -22.99 -15.60 16.20
C ASN A 370 -24.04 -15.61 15.07
N TYR A 371 -23.94 -14.73 14.07
CA TYR A 371 -24.93 -14.52 13.04
C TYR A 371 -24.28 -14.20 11.69
N GLN A 372 -25.02 -14.47 10.61
CA GLN A 372 -24.68 -14.06 9.24
C GLN A 372 -23.31 -14.55 8.77
N GLU A 373 -23.29 -15.81 8.35
CA GLU A 373 -22.10 -16.43 7.78
C GLU A 373 -22.11 -16.32 6.25
N GLY A 374 -20.92 -16.24 5.65
CA GLY A 374 -20.69 -16.20 4.20
C GLY A 374 -19.76 -17.32 3.74
N ASP A 375 -19.42 -17.34 2.43
CA ASP A 375 -18.51 -18.33 1.83
C ASP A 375 -17.06 -18.23 2.35
N GLY A 376 -16.74 -17.21 3.15
CA GLY A 376 -15.48 -17.11 3.87
C GLY A 376 -14.35 -16.54 3.02
N PHE A 377 -13.12 -16.96 3.31
CA PHE A 377 -11.91 -16.40 2.72
C PHE A 377 -11.12 -17.50 2.03
N SER A 378 -10.90 -17.33 0.72
CA SER A 378 -10.09 -18.25 -0.08
C SER A 378 -8.81 -17.57 -0.54
N ILE A 379 -7.69 -18.29 -0.43
CA ILE A 379 -6.37 -17.85 -0.87
C ILE A 379 -5.72 -18.86 -1.80
N ASP A 380 -4.92 -18.35 -2.72
CA ASP A 380 -4.16 -19.15 -3.67
C ASP A 380 -2.81 -18.48 -3.98
N ASP A 381 -1.85 -19.25 -4.52
CA ASP A 381 -0.51 -18.79 -4.90
C ASP A 381 0.22 -17.99 -3.78
N PHE A 382 0.20 -18.47 -2.53
CA PHE A 382 0.85 -17.76 -1.41
C PHE A 382 2.36 -17.73 -1.60
N THR A 383 2.91 -16.52 -1.78
CA THR A 383 4.29 -16.29 -2.17
C THR A 383 4.96 -15.30 -1.23
N ILE A 384 6.16 -15.61 -0.76
CA ILE A 384 7.04 -14.67 -0.06
C ILE A 384 8.18 -14.32 -1.01
N LEU A 385 8.36 -13.03 -1.24
CA LEU A 385 9.32 -12.45 -2.17
C LEU A 385 10.27 -11.49 -1.42
N GLY A 386 11.45 -11.24 -1.99
CA GLY A 386 12.31 -10.16 -1.52
C GLY A 386 13.64 -10.10 -2.27
N TYR A 387 14.42 -9.06 -2.02
CA TYR A 387 15.70 -8.85 -2.69
C TYR A 387 16.84 -9.36 -1.84
N THR A 388 17.46 -10.46 -2.27
CA THR A 388 18.61 -11.04 -1.57
C THR A 388 19.84 -10.15 -1.74
N GLN A 389 20.54 -9.88 -0.64
CA GLN A 389 21.73 -9.01 -0.66
C GLN A 389 23.00 -9.67 -1.20
N SER A 390 22.93 -10.96 -1.55
CA SER A 390 23.99 -11.67 -2.27
C SER A 390 23.42 -12.71 -3.24
N LEU A 391 24.30 -13.36 -3.99
CA LEU A 391 24.00 -14.43 -4.93
C LEU A 391 23.90 -15.78 -4.21
N GLN A 392 22.98 -16.62 -4.67
CA GLN A 392 22.94 -18.01 -4.21
C GLN A 392 24.23 -18.73 -4.62
N GLY A 393 24.91 -19.32 -3.64
CA GLY A 393 26.22 -19.94 -3.78
C GLY A 393 27.41 -19.05 -3.40
N ASP A 394 27.19 -17.76 -3.09
CA ASP A 394 28.21 -16.83 -2.63
C ASP A 394 28.58 -17.15 -1.17
N PHE A 395 29.42 -18.16 -0.99
CA PHE A 395 29.81 -18.67 0.32
C PHE A 395 30.69 -17.67 1.06
N ILE A 396 31.55 -16.96 0.33
CA ILE A 396 32.29 -15.81 0.82
C ILE A 396 31.53 -14.56 0.37
N PRO A 397 31.20 -13.60 1.26
CA PRO A 397 30.42 -12.42 0.92
C PRO A 397 31.23 -11.40 0.10
N ASP A 398 31.59 -11.75 -1.14
CA ASP A 398 32.26 -10.87 -2.10
C ASP A 398 31.41 -10.54 -3.33
N GLY A 399 30.22 -11.15 -3.42
CA GLY A 399 29.23 -10.87 -4.45
C GLY A 399 29.53 -11.60 -5.76
N THR A 400 30.40 -12.61 -5.75
CA THR A 400 30.73 -13.42 -6.91
C THR A 400 30.71 -14.90 -6.58
N VAL A 401 29.99 -15.70 -7.37
CA VAL A 401 29.95 -17.16 -7.19
C VAL A 401 31.01 -17.80 -8.07
N ASP A 402 32.14 -18.21 -7.48
CA ASP A 402 33.27 -18.78 -8.21
C ASP A 402 33.99 -19.93 -7.48
N ILE A 403 35.15 -20.35 -8.01
CA ILE A 403 35.91 -21.49 -7.47
C ILE A 403 36.41 -21.26 -6.04
N ILE A 404 36.53 -20.00 -5.60
CA ILE A 404 36.94 -19.66 -4.24
C ILE A 404 35.84 -20.04 -3.24
N ASP A 405 34.56 -19.86 -3.57
CA ASP A 405 33.44 -20.32 -2.74
C ASP A 405 33.45 -21.84 -2.57
N VAL A 406 33.70 -22.57 -3.66
CA VAL A 406 33.81 -24.04 -3.63
C VAL A 406 34.93 -24.48 -2.70
N LEU A 407 36.10 -23.83 -2.75
CA LEU A 407 37.22 -24.17 -1.89
C LEU A 407 36.92 -23.86 -0.42
N ALA A 408 36.26 -22.74 -0.15
CA ALA A 408 35.91 -22.34 1.21
C ALA A 408 34.83 -23.23 1.81
N LEU A 409 33.81 -23.61 1.04
CA LEU A 409 32.80 -24.60 1.44
C LEU A 409 33.44 -25.99 1.66
N ALA A 410 34.37 -26.41 0.79
CA ALA A 410 35.11 -27.65 0.97
C ALA A 410 35.90 -27.65 2.29
N ASP A 411 36.58 -26.54 2.61
CA ASP A 411 37.32 -26.41 3.86
C ASP A 411 36.39 -26.44 5.08
N LEU A 412 35.22 -25.80 5.03
CA LEU A 412 34.21 -25.88 6.10
C LEU A 412 33.79 -27.33 6.37
N ILE A 413 33.46 -28.08 5.31
CA ILE A 413 33.06 -29.50 5.41
C ILE A 413 34.21 -30.37 5.91
N LEU A 414 35.43 -30.17 5.39
CA LEU A 414 36.61 -30.96 5.75
C LEU A 414 37.08 -30.72 7.18
N LEU A 415 36.90 -29.49 7.68
CA LEU A 415 37.28 -29.08 9.02
C LEU A 415 36.16 -29.25 10.05
N ASP A 416 34.98 -29.72 9.64
CA ASP A 416 33.80 -29.91 10.50
C ASP A 416 33.45 -28.62 11.27
N GLN A 417 33.46 -27.50 10.55
CA GLN A 417 33.15 -26.18 11.11
C GLN A 417 31.65 -25.89 11.01
N GLU A 418 31.10 -25.27 12.06
CA GLU A 418 29.73 -24.78 12.05
C GLU A 418 29.61 -23.59 11.08
N PRO A 419 28.65 -23.62 10.13
CA PRO A 419 28.42 -22.52 9.23
C PRO A 419 27.85 -21.30 9.96
N SER A 420 28.23 -20.11 9.49
CA SER A 420 27.52 -18.89 9.88
C SER A 420 26.12 -18.85 9.25
N ALA A 421 25.23 -18.03 9.81
CA ALA A 421 23.88 -17.84 9.25
C ALA A 421 23.91 -17.40 7.78
N TYR A 422 24.86 -16.52 7.42
CA TYR A 422 25.10 -16.10 6.05
C TYR A 422 25.45 -17.28 5.13
N GLN A 423 26.46 -18.07 5.52
CA GLN A 423 26.90 -19.23 4.73
C GLN A 423 25.78 -20.25 4.57
N LEU A 424 25.02 -20.51 5.64
CA LEU A 424 23.89 -21.41 5.56
C LEU A 424 22.81 -20.88 4.61
N PHE A 425 22.44 -19.61 4.73
CA PHE A 425 21.38 -19.01 3.92
C PHE A 425 21.71 -18.97 2.42
N PHE A 426 22.94 -18.60 2.05
CA PHE A 426 23.32 -18.48 0.64
C PHE A 426 23.86 -19.77 0.03
N SER A 427 24.36 -20.72 0.83
CA SER A 427 25.06 -21.91 0.31
C SER A 427 24.38 -23.24 0.60
N ASP A 428 23.24 -23.28 1.28
CA ASP A 428 22.39 -24.49 1.38
C ASP A 428 21.55 -24.61 0.11
N LEU A 429 22.09 -25.31 -0.88
CA LEU A 429 21.56 -25.32 -2.24
C LEU A 429 20.50 -26.41 -2.44
N ASP A 430 20.42 -27.40 -1.54
CA ASP A 430 19.35 -28.40 -1.52
C ASP A 430 18.28 -28.14 -0.45
N ASN A 431 18.39 -27.04 0.29
CA ASN A 431 17.44 -26.54 1.31
C ASN A 431 17.20 -27.56 2.43
N ASN A 432 18.22 -28.29 2.87
CA ASN A 432 18.11 -29.30 3.92
C ASN A 432 18.57 -28.79 5.32
N ASN A 433 18.92 -27.50 5.41
CA ASN A 433 19.51 -26.80 6.55
C ASN A 433 20.90 -27.30 6.98
N VAL A 434 21.66 -27.94 6.08
CA VAL A 434 23.00 -28.48 6.37
C VAL A 434 23.94 -28.34 5.19
N LEU A 435 25.00 -27.54 5.35
CA LEU A 435 26.07 -27.44 4.35
C LEU A 435 26.92 -28.72 4.29
N ASN A 436 26.84 -29.44 3.18
CA ASN A 436 27.51 -30.70 2.98
C ASN A 436 28.00 -30.90 1.53
N VAL A 437 28.44 -32.13 1.21
CA VAL A 437 29.01 -32.46 -0.11
C VAL A 437 27.98 -32.26 -1.23
N MET A 438 26.68 -32.40 -0.96
CA MET A 438 25.64 -32.13 -1.95
C MET A 438 25.64 -30.66 -2.37
N ASP A 439 25.69 -29.73 -1.42
CA ASP A 439 25.78 -28.29 -1.68
C ASP A 439 27.03 -27.95 -2.48
N LEU A 440 28.17 -28.57 -2.13
CA LEU A 440 29.40 -28.38 -2.88
C LEU A 440 29.25 -28.83 -4.35
N VAL A 441 28.56 -29.94 -4.61
CA VAL A 441 28.30 -30.41 -5.97
C VAL A 441 27.35 -29.46 -6.71
N LEU A 442 26.29 -28.99 -6.06
CA LEU A 442 25.36 -28.03 -6.64
C LEU A 442 26.04 -26.69 -6.94
N LEU A 443 26.91 -26.22 -6.06
CA LEU A 443 27.68 -24.99 -6.25
C LEU A 443 28.60 -25.08 -7.47
N VAL A 444 29.27 -26.23 -7.65
CA VAL A 444 30.08 -26.48 -8.85
C VAL A 444 29.21 -26.47 -10.12
N ASN A 445 27.99 -27.02 -10.07
CA ASN A 445 27.07 -26.98 -11.21
C ASN A 445 26.65 -25.54 -11.55
N ILE A 446 26.34 -24.71 -10.54
CA ILE A 446 26.03 -23.29 -10.71
C ILE A 446 27.16 -22.57 -11.45
N ILE A 447 28.41 -22.73 -10.97
CA ILE A 447 29.60 -22.08 -11.57
C ILE A 447 29.85 -22.56 -13.01
N MET A 448 29.56 -23.83 -13.29
CA MET A 448 29.74 -24.43 -14.61
C MET A 448 28.58 -24.14 -15.58
N GLY A 449 27.45 -23.62 -15.09
CA GLY A 449 26.23 -23.39 -15.86
C GLY A 449 25.58 -24.67 -16.38
N ILE A 450 25.59 -25.75 -15.57
CA ILE A 450 25.10 -27.10 -15.93
C ILE A 450 23.78 -27.42 -15.24
#